data_AF-A0A318CYW2-F1
#
_entry.id   AF-A0A318CYW2-F1
#
_cell.length_a   1.000
_cell.length_b   1.000
_cell.length_c   1.000
_cell.angle_alpha   90.00
_cell.angle_beta   90.00
_cell.angle_gamma   90.00
#
_symmetry.space_group_name_H-M   'P 1'
#
loop_
_entity.id
_entity.type
_entity.pdbx_description
1 polymer ?
#
loop_
_entity_poly.entity_id
_entity_poly.type
_entity_poly.pdbx_seq_one_letter_code
_entity_poly.pdbx_strand_id
1 'polypeptide(L)'
;QVFFDNDLYHRYVDRVRARGIEIPVVPGIMPMHNFKQARNFVTRAGTSVPDWLAEKFEGLDNDAETRKLVAATVAAGQVQKLFKHGVDTFHFYTMNRADLVFAISHLLGIRPNGAQKAA
;
A
#
# COMPACT_ATOMS: atom_id res chain seq x y z
N GLN A 1 1.50 -9.82 4.95
CA GLN A 1 1.38 -10.09 3.50
C GLN A 1 0.91 -8.81 2.83
N VAL A 2 1.33 -8.57 1.58
CA VAL A 2 0.91 -7.45 0.74
C VAL A 2 -0.26 -7.87 -0.17
N PHE A 3 -1.10 -6.93 -0.55
CA PHE A 3 -2.17 -7.11 -1.54
C PHE A 3 -2.38 -5.80 -2.32
N PHE A 4 -2.97 -5.89 -3.52
CA PHE A 4 -3.25 -4.73 -4.38
C PHE A 4 -4.75 -4.55 -4.68
N ASP A 5 -5.58 -5.49 -4.25
CA ASP A 5 -7.03 -5.45 -4.36
C ASP A 5 -7.64 -5.48 -2.95
N ASN A 6 -8.34 -4.41 -2.58
CA ASN A 6 -8.96 -4.26 -1.26
C ASN A 6 -10.07 -5.30 -1.03
N ASP A 7 -10.72 -5.79 -2.07
CA ASP A 7 -11.78 -6.78 -1.92
C ASP A 7 -11.20 -8.11 -1.44
N LEU A 8 -9.96 -8.44 -1.79
CA LEU A 8 -9.26 -9.61 -1.24
C LEU A 8 -9.05 -9.49 0.26
N TYR A 9 -8.69 -8.29 0.74
CA TYR A 9 -8.53 -8.03 2.16
C TYR A 9 -9.88 -8.15 2.89
N HIS A 10 -10.93 -7.52 2.39
CA HIS A 10 -12.25 -7.59 3.02
C HIS A 10 -12.80 -9.02 3.05
N ARG A 11 -12.74 -9.76 1.94
CA ARG A 11 -13.11 -11.19 1.90
C ARG A 11 -12.29 -12.04 2.86
N TYR A 12 -11.02 -11.69 3.10
CA TYR A 12 -10.21 -12.37 4.10
C TYR A 12 -10.71 -12.06 5.51
N VAL A 13 -10.96 -10.79 5.84
CA VAL A 13 -11.53 -10.38 7.13
C VAL A 13 -12.86 -11.08 7.39
N ASP A 14 -13.77 -11.12 6.42
CA ASP A 14 -15.06 -11.80 6.55
C ASP A 14 -14.90 -13.28 6.91
N ARG A 15 -13.97 -13.99 6.26
CA ARG A 15 -13.67 -15.40 6.58
C ARG A 15 -13.01 -15.60 7.93
N VAL A 16 -12.24 -14.62 8.40
CA VAL A 16 -11.64 -14.64 9.75
C VAL A 16 -12.73 -14.44 10.80
N ARG A 17 -13.63 -13.46 10.61
CA ARG A 17 -14.75 -13.18 11.51
C ARG A 17 -15.80 -14.30 11.52
N ALA A 18 -16.07 -14.93 10.38
CA ALA A 18 -16.93 -16.11 10.30
C ALA A 18 -16.43 -17.31 11.13
N ARG A 19 -15.15 -17.31 11.55
CA ARG A 19 -14.56 -18.31 12.45
C ARG A 19 -14.48 -17.85 13.91
N GLY A 20 -15.07 -16.71 14.27
CA GLY A 20 -15.07 -16.16 15.62
C GLY A 20 -13.73 -15.59 16.08
N ILE A 21 -12.81 -15.32 15.16
CA ILE A 21 -11.52 -14.70 15.47
C ILE A 21 -11.71 -13.19 15.47
N GLU A 22 -11.59 -12.53 16.62
CA GLU A 22 -11.89 -11.09 16.78
C GLU A 22 -10.66 -10.18 16.86
N ILE A 23 -9.44 -10.74 16.91
CA ILE A 23 -8.23 -9.92 16.94
C ILE A 23 -8.13 -9.00 15.69
N PRO A 24 -7.52 -7.81 15.80
CA PRO A 24 -7.35 -6.90 14.67
C PRO A 24 -6.58 -7.54 13.52
N VAL A 25 -7.07 -7.33 12.29
CA VAL A 25 -6.41 -7.79 11.06
C VAL A 25 -5.84 -6.57 10.35
N VAL A 26 -4.55 -6.29 10.57
CA VAL A 26 -3.89 -5.09 10.02
C VAL A 26 -3.47 -5.33 8.56
N PRO A 27 -3.94 -4.52 7.59
CA PRO A 27 -3.52 -4.63 6.20
C PRO A 27 -2.06 -4.19 6.00
N GLY A 28 -1.32 -5.00 5.25
CA GLY A 28 0.03 -4.69 4.79
C GLY A 28 0.02 -3.98 3.43
N ILE A 29 0.51 -2.74 3.38
CA ILE A 29 0.54 -1.89 2.19
C ILE A 29 1.99 -1.71 1.72
N MET A 30 2.24 -1.87 0.43
CA MET A 30 3.56 -1.71 -0.18
C MET A 30 3.54 -0.60 -1.24
N PRO A 31 4.09 0.58 -0.93
CA PRO A 31 4.33 1.61 -1.94
C PRO A 31 5.46 1.16 -2.89
N MET A 32 5.14 0.84 -4.14
CA MET A 32 6.10 0.21 -5.06
C MET A 32 6.92 1.23 -5.87
N HIS A 33 8.15 1.53 -5.44
CA HIS A 33 9.05 2.42 -6.23
C HIS A 33 9.51 1.81 -7.57
N ASN A 34 9.63 0.49 -7.63
CA ASN A 34 9.99 -0.26 -8.82
C ASN A 34 8.96 -1.37 -9.04
N PHE A 35 7.97 -1.08 -9.88
CA PHE A 35 6.86 -1.99 -10.15
C PHE A 35 7.34 -3.36 -10.66
N LYS A 36 8.31 -3.40 -11.56
CA LYS A 36 8.82 -4.66 -12.12
C LYS A 36 9.47 -5.55 -11.06
N GLN A 37 10.31 -4.96 -10.20
CA GLN A 37 10.93 -5.70 -9.09
C GLN A 37 9.88 -6.14 -8.06
N ALA A 38 8.98 -5.24 -7.69
CA ALA A 38 7.93 -5.52 -6.72
C ALA A 38 6.99 -6.62 -7.22
N ARG A 39 6.53 -6.56 -8.48
CA ARG A 39 5.71 -7.60 -9.13
C ARG A 39 6.38 -8.96 -9.03
N ASN A 40 7.66 -9.07 -9.37
CA ASN A 40 8.37 -10.35 -9.28
C ASN A 40 8.46 -10.88 -7.84
N PHE A 41 8.70 -10.00 -6.87
CA PHE A 41 8.75 -10.37 -5.45
C PHE A 41 7.39 -10.85 -4.93
N VAL A 42 6.33 -10.10 -5.20
CA VAL A 42 4.98 -10.38 -4.68
C VAL A 42 4.36 -11.59 -5.37
N THR A 43 4.59 -11.81 -6.67
CA THR A 43 4.16 -13.03 -7.37
C THR A 43 4.84 -14.27 -6.78
N ARG A 44 6.14 -14.20 -6.46
CA ARG A 44 6.84 -15.30 -5.77
C ARG A 44 6.31 -15.56 -4.36
N ALA A 45 5.82 -14.51 -3.69
CA ALA A 45 5.15 -14.61 -2.39
C ALA A 45 3.67 -15.02 -2.50
N GLY A 46 3.17 -15.39 -3.69
CA GLY A 46 1.80 -15.85 -3.91
C GLY A 46 0.75 -14.74 -4.00
N THR A 47 1.16 -13.48 -4.15
CA THR A 47 0.25 -12.33 -4.30
C THR A 47 -0.06 -12.08 -5.78
N SER A 48 -1.34 -11.96 -6.11
CA SER A 48 -1.77 -11.54 -7.44
C SER A 48 -1.60 -10.04 -7.63
N VAL A 49 -1.16 -9.64 -8.83
CA VAL A 49 -1.08 -8.24 -9.25
C VAL A 49 -2.11 -8.04 -10.36
N PRO A 50 -3.13 -7.17 -10.17
CA PRO A 50 -4.13 -6.93 -11.19
C PRO A 50 -3.54 -6.31 -12.46
N ASP A 51 -4.10 -6.65 -13.63
CA ASP A 51 -3.62 -6.14 -14.92
C ASP A 51 -3.74 -4.62 -15.04
N TRP A 52 -4.86 -4.05 -14.57
CA TRP A 52 -5.06 -2.59 -14.51
C TRP A 52 -3.94 -1.87 -13.76
N LEU A 53 -3.33 -2.54 -12.78
CA LEU A 53 -2.23 -1.97 -12.01
C LEU A 53 -0.94 -2.03 -12.83
N ALA A 54 -0.70 -3.13 -13.57
CA ALA A 54 0.44 -3.24 -14.47
C ALA A 54 0.40 -2.22 -15.61
N GLU A 55 -0.77 -2.01 -16.20
CA GLU A 55 -1.00 -1.01 -17.26
C GLU A 55 -0.60 0.41 -16.83
N LYS A 56 -0.84 0.78 -15.57
CA LYS A 56 -0.45 2.10 -15.04
C LYS A 56 1.05 2.34 -15.02
N PHE A 57 1.86 1.29 -15.05
CA PHE A 57 3.32 1.36 -15.01
C PHE A 57 3.97 1.08 -16.36
N GLU A 58 3.19 0.79 -17.40
CA GLU A 58 3.71 0.52 -18.73
C GLU A 58 4.46 1.74 -19.30
N GLY A 59 5.63 1.50 -19.90
CA GLY A 59 6.47 2.56 -20.48
C GLY A 59 7.25 3.42 -19.48
N LEU A 60 7.08 3.21 -18.16
CA LEU A 60 7.76 3.99 -17.12
C LEU A 60 9.10 3.40 -16.67
N ASP A 61 9.67 2.41 -17.38
CA ASP A 61 10.92 1.75 -16.99
C ASP A 61 12.09 2.74 -16.83
N ASN A 62 12.19 3.71 -17.74
CA ASN A 62 13.25 4.73 -17.75
C ASN A 62 12.83 6.08 -17.15
N ASP A 63 11.61 6.19 -16.62
CA ASP A 63 11.09 7.41 -15.97
C ASP A 63 10.82 7.14 -14.49
N ALA A 64 11.87 7.27 -13.69
CA ALA A 64 11.82 6.97 -12.26
C ALA A 64 10.93 7.95 -11.48
N GLU A 65 10.84 9.21 -11.91
CA GLU A 65 10.07 10.24 -11.21
C GLU A 65 8.57 10.03 -11.43
N THR A 66 8.13 9.85 -12.68
CA THR A 66 6.73 9.53 -12.98
C THR A 66 6.32 8.21 -12.35
N ARG A 67 7.18 7.19 -12.38
CA ARG A 67 6.92 5.91 -11.72
C ARG A 67 6.69 6.05 -10.21
N LYS A 68 7.47 6.88 -9.52
CA LYS A 68 7.26 7.16 -8.09
C LYS A 68 5.90 7.83 -7.85
N LEU A 69 5.53 8.80 -8.68
CA LEU A 69 4.24 9.50 -8.55
C LEU A 69 3.06 8.53 -8.76
N VAL A 70 3.10 7.69 -9.79
CA VAL A 70 2.08 6.66 -10.03
C VAL A 70 1.98 5.71 -8.85
N ALA A 71 3.11 5.24 -8.31
CA ALA A 71 3.14 4.39 -7.14
C ALA A 71 2.54 5.05 -5.89
N ALA A 72 2.84 6.33 -5.68
CA ALA A 72 2.26 7.13 -4.60
C ALA A 72 0.73 7.19 -4.74
N THR A 73 0.24 7.52 -5.93
CA THR A 73 -1.19 7.66 -6.22
C THR A 73 -1.94 6.34 -6.03
N VAL A 74 -1.37 5.22 -6.50
CA VAL A 74 -1.97 3.89 -6.30
C VAL A 74 -2.05 3.54 -4.81
N ALA A 75 -0.93 3.64 -4.09
CA ALA A 75 -0.89 3.28 -2.67
C ALA A 75 -1.80 4.19 -1.83
N ALA A 76 -1.79 5.50 -2.09
CA ALA A 76 -2.69 6.44 -1.43
C ALA A 76 -4.16 6.12 -1.72
N GLY A 77 -4.51 5.83 -2.98
CA GLY A 77 -5.87 5.46 -3.35
C GLY A 77 -6.33 4.15 -2.68
N GLN A 78 -5.44 3.17 -2.57
CA GLN A 78 -5.71 1.92 -1.86
C GLN A 78 -6.02 2.17 -0.39
N VAL A 79 -5.16 2.95 0.29
CA VAL A 79 -5.28 3.27 1.71
C VAL A 79 -6.50 4.14 1.99
N GLN A 80 -6.78 5.15 1.17
CA GLN A 80 -7.98 5.98 1.32
C GLN A 80 -9.27 5.18 1.19
N LYS A 81 -9.32 4.20 0.28
CA LYS A 81 -10.47 3.29 0.17
C LYS A 81 -10.60 2.46 1.43
N LEU A 82 -9.55 1.80 1.90
CA LEU A 82 -9.58 1.02 3.15
C LEU A 82 -10.03 1.87 4.35
N PHE A 83 -9.51 3.10 4.43
CA PHE A 83 -9.89 4.05 5.48
C PHE A 83 -11.37 4.40 5.47
N LYS A 84 -11.95 4.67 4.30
CA LYS A 84 -13.40 4.90 4.15
C LYS A 84 -14.25 3.69 4.55
N HIS A 85 -13.68 2.48 4.50
CA HIS A 85 -14.32 1.24 4.93
C HIS A 85 -13.98 0.86 6.39
N GLY A 86 -13.48 1.81 7.19
CA GLY A 86 -13.30 1.64 8.64
C GLY A 86 -11.95 1.08 9.07
N VAL A 87 -10.98 0.95 8.16
CA VAL A 87 -9.60 0.58 8.54
C VAL A 87 -8.85 1.82 9.00
N ASP A 88 -8.42 1.85 10.25
CA ASP A 88 -7.66 2.96 10.84
C ASP A 88 -6.16 2.66 11.03
N THR A 89 -5.78 1.38 10.96
CA THR A 89 -4.44 0.89 11.26
C THR A 89 -3.82 0.25 10.02
N PHE A 90 -2.60 0.66 9.67
CA PHE A 90 -1.90 0.19 8.47
C PHE A 90 -0.47 -0.23 8.78
N HIS A 91 0.00 -1.29 8.13
CA HIS A 91 1.40 -1.68 8.15
C HIS A 91 2.05 -1.37 6.80
N PHE A 92 3.02 -0.45 6.78
CA PHE A 92 3.70 -0.06 5.54
C PHE A 92 5.05 -0.78 5.38
N TYR A 93 5.22 -1.44 4.24
CA TYR A 93 6.51 -1.96 3.80
C TYR A 93 7.30 -0.84 3.12
N THR A 94 8.10 -0.11 3.90
CA THR A 94 8.84 1.08 3.43
C THR A 94 9.99 0.77 2.47
N MET A 95 10.54 -0.45 2.51
CA MET A 95 11.73 -0.83 1.73
C MET A 95 12.90 0.15 1.91
N ASN A 96 13.12 0.62 3.15
CA ASN A 96 14.11 1.65 3.51
C ASN A 96 13.91 3.01 2.81
N ARG A 97 12.69 3.32 2.37
CA ARG A 97 12.30 4.61 1.78
C ARG A 97 11.03 5.15 2.41
N ALA A 98 11.12 6.32 3.03
CA ALA A 98 10.05 6.89 3.86
C ALA A 98 9.20 7.96 3.14
N ASP A 99 9.68 8.49 2.01
CA ASP A 99 9.06 9.57 1.24
C ASP A 99 7.60 9.28 0.88
N LEU A 100 7.32 8.09 0.32
CA LEU A 100 5.95 7.70 -0.05
C LEU A 100 5.04 7.51 1.15
N VAL A 101 5.54 6.86 2.20
CA VAL A 101 4.74 6.61 3.42
C VAL A 101 4.44 7.93 4.13
N PHE A 102 5.39 8.86 4.15
CA PHE A 102 5.19 10.19 4.71
C PHE A 102 4.12 10.98 3.94
N ALA A 103 4.14 10.91 2.61
CA ALA A 103 3.12 11.52 1.77
C ALA A 103 1.72 10.91 2.00
N ILE A 104 1.63 9.57 2.09
CA ILE A 104 0.37 8.87 2.39
C ILE A 104 -0.16 9.28 3.77
N SER A 105 0.69 9.32 4.80
CA SER A 105 0.31 9.81 6.13
C SER A 105 -0.26 11.23 6.07
N HIS A 106 0.35 12.12 5.28
CA HIS A 106 -0.18 13.47 5.08
C HIS A 106 -1.57 13.48 4.43
N LEU A 107 -1.79 12.63 3.42
CA LEU A 107 -3.08 12.46 2.75
C LEU A 107 -4.17 11.91 3.67
N LEU A 108 -3.80 11.17 4.71
CA LEU A 108 -4.72 10.66 5.74
C LEU A 108 -4.98 11.66 6.87
N GLY A 109 -4.42 12.88 6.80
CA GLY A 109 -4.53 13.87 7.87
C GLY A 109 -3.58 13.64 9.05
N ILE A 110 -2.72 12.61 8.98
CA ILE A 110 -1.71 12.35 10.00
C ILE A 110 -0.55 13.33 9.80
N ARG A 111 -0.10 13.96 10.89
CA ARG A 111 1.02 14.90 10.89
C ARG A 111 2.05 14.45 11.93
N PRO A 112 3.35 14.73 11.71
CA PRO A 112 4.34 14.52 12.75
C PRO A 112 4.00 15.38 13.97
N ASN A 113 3.89 14.76 15.14
CA ASN A 113 3.69 15.48 16.40
C ASN A 113 4.98 16.20 16.75
N GLY A 114 5.02 17.52 16.51
CA GLY A 114 6.18 18.37 16.80
C GLY A 114 7.38 18.00 15.94
N ALA A 115 7.65 18.78 14.89
CA ALA A 115 8.95 18.73 14.26
C ALA A 115 10.00 19.22 15.27
N GLN A 116 10.58 18.33 16.07
CA GLN A 116 11.96 18.55 16.49
C GLN A 116 12.75 18.54 15.19
N LYS A 117 13.16 19.74 14.77
CA LYS A 117 14.16 19.89 13.72
C LYS A 117 15.31 18.96 14.09
N ALA A 118 15.57 17.96 13.24
CA ALA A 118 16.83 17.25 13.30
C ALA A 118 17.93 18.32 13.19
N ALA A 119 18.71 18.46 14.27
CA ALA A 119 19.83 19.38 14.36
C ALA A 119 20.96 18.96 13.43
#